data_AF-A0A1X9Z8A4-F1
#
_entry.id   AF-A0A1X9Z8A4-F1
#
_cell.length_a   1.000
_cell.length_b   1.000
_cell.length_c   1.000
_cell.angle_alpha   90.00
_cell.angle_beta   90.00
_cell.angle_gamma   90.00
#
_symmetry.space_group_name_H-M   'P 1'
#
loop_
_entity.id
_entity.type
_entity.pdbx_description
1 polymer ?
#
loop_
_entity_poly.entity_id
_entity_poly.type
_entity_poly.pdbx_seq_one_letter_code
_entity_poly.pdbx_strand_id
1 'polypeptide(L)'
;MPDFLTFQRFNDKAAALALAETFRENRIECGLEDVSENFDVSFANNEINKDFRIKLKPADFERADTLLLQLAEKGLADIDPGYYIFDFSDEELKEIIEKQDEWGSLDFLLAKKILKERGVEVERRVVED
;
A
#
# COMPACT_ATOMS: atom_id res chain seq x y z
N MET A 1 -17.40 -8.27 -23.78
CA MET A 1 -16.40 -9.08 -23.04
C MET A 1 -15.85 -8.15 -21.96
N PRO A 2 -15.90 -8.48 -20.67
CA PRO A 2 -15.29 -7.63 -19.66
C PRO A 2 -13.78 -7.66 -19.85
N ASP A 3 -13.21 -6.53 -20.27
CA ASP A 3 -11.77 -6.35 -20.43
C ASP A 3 -11.17 -6.17 -19.02
N PHE A 4 -10.63 -7.25 -18.47
CA PHE A 4 -9.97 -7.22 -17.17
C PHE A 4 -8.53 -6.75 -17.36
N LEU A 5 -8.21 -5.59 -16.77
CA LEU A 5 -6.89 -4.98 -16.84
C LEU A 5 -6.11 -5.24 -15.56
N THR A 6 -4.78 -5.32 -15.68
CA THR A 6 -3.92 -5.49 -14.50
C THR A 6 -3.96 -4.22 -13.67
N PHE A 7 -4.49 -4.34 -12.46
CA PHE A 7 -4.58 -3.27 -11.49
C PHE A 7 -3.31 -3.18 -10.64
N GLN A 8 -2.82 -4.31 -10.13
CA GLN A 8 -1.63 -4.35 -9.27
C GLN A 8 -0.87 -5.68 -9.40
N ARG A 9 0.44 -5.64 -9.16
CA ARG A 9 1.32 -6.83 -9.16
C ARG A 9 1.95 -7.03 -7.79
N PHE A 10 2.18 -8.28 -7.44
CA PHE A 10 2.72 -8.71 -6.17
C PHE A 10 3.79 -9.77 -6.37
N ASN A 11 4.84 -9.68 -5.57
CA ASN A 11 5.89 -10.69 -5.50
C ASN A 11 5.61 -11.72 -4.39
N ASP A 12 4.52 -11.54 -3.65
CA ASP A 12 4.07 -12.44 -2.59
C ASP A 12 2.64 -12.89 -2.84
N LYS A 13 2.43 -14.21 -2.75
CA LYS A 13 1.13 -14.83 -3.00
C LYS A 13 0.11 -14.44 -1.94
N ALA A 14 0.52 -14.42 -0.66
CA ALA A 14 -0.39 -14.14 0.43
C ALA A 14 -0.89 -12.69 0.37
N ALA A 15 0.00 -11.73 0.05
CA ALA A 15 -0.37 -10.34 -0.17
C ALA A 15 -1.38 -10.18 -1.33
N ALA A 16 -1.15 -10.84 -2.46
CA ALA A 16 -2.07 -10.81 -3.59
C ALA A 16 -3.44 -11.42 -3.24
N LEU A 17 -3.43 -12.56 -2.53
CA LEU A 17 -4.63 -13.29 -2.17
C LEU A 17 -5.47 -12.51 -1.16
N ALA A 18 -4.82 -11.88 -0.17
CA ALA A 18 -5.46 -11.00 0.81
C ALA A 18 -6.17 -9.83 0.11
N LEU A 19 -5.50 -9.14 -0.81
CA LEU A 19 -6.14 -8.05 -1.55
C LEU A 19 -7.31 -8.54 -2.42
N ALA A 20 -7.17 -9.69 -3.07
CA ALA A 20 -8.24 -10.31 -3.85
C ALA A 20 -9.45 -10.69 -2.98
N GLU A 21 -9.24 -11.16 -1.75
CA GLU A 21 -10.32 -11.40 -0.79
C GLU A 21 -11.00 -10.10 -0.41
N THR A 22 -10.23 -9.05 -0.07
CA THR A 22 -10.81 -7.76 0.32
C THR A 22 -11.66 -7.16 -0.80
N PHE A 23 -11.23 -7.26 -2.06
CA PHE A 23 -12.06 -6.84 -3.20
C PHE A 23 -13.35 -7.66 -3.29
N ARG A 24 -13.27 -8.99 -3.17
CA ARG A 24 -14.46 -9.86 -3.18
C ARG A 24 -15.44 -9.55 -2.05
N GLU A 25 -14.95 -9.29 -0.84
CA GLU A 25 -15.75 -8.89 0.32
C GLU A 25 -16.48 -7.56 0.09
N ASN A 26 -15.82 -6.62 -0.58
CA ASN A 26 -16.39 -5.32 -0.95
C ASN A 26 -17.20 -5.35 -2.25
N ARG A 27 -17.54 -6.55 -2.75
CA ARG A 27 -18.28 -6.78 -4.00
C ARG A 27 -17.64 -6.16 -5.25
N ILE A 28 -16.31 -6.14 -5.28
CA ILE A 28 -15.51 -5.78 -6.45
C ILE A 28 -15.08 -7.07 -7.15
N GLU A 29 -15.42 -7.20 -8.43
CA GLU A 29 -15.07 -8.39 -9.22
C GLU A 29 -13.59 -8.34 -9.63
N CYS A 30 -12.79 -9.24 -9.07
CA CYS A 30 -11.36 -9.33 -9.32
C CYS A 30 -10.91 -10.72 -9.80
N GLY A 31 -9.93 -10.74 -10.70
CA GLY A 31 -9.20 -11.94 -11.10
C GLY A 31 -7.79 -11.93 -10.52
N LEU A 32 -7.35 -13.03 -9.91
CA LEU A 32 -5.95 -13.24 -9.52
C LEU A 32 -5.30 -14.13 -10.59
N GLU A 33 -4.26 -13.62 -11.23
CA GLU A 33 -3.45 -14.36 -12.20
C GLU A 33 -2.08 -14.65 -11.59
N ASP A 34 -1.74 -15.94 -11.48
CA ASP A 34 -0.40 -16.39 -11.09
C ASP A 34 0.43 -16.59 -12.35
N VAL A 35 1.38 -15.69 -12.57
CA VAL A 35 2.32 -15.70 -13.70
C VAL A 35 3.70 -16.17 -13.26
N SER A 36 3.82 -16.67 -12.02
CA SER A 36 5.07 -17.21 -11.52
C SER A 36 5.53 -18.33 -12.44
N GLU A 37 6.68 -18.15 -13.10
CA GLU A 37 7.20 -19.16 -14.00
C GLU A 37 7.56 -20.41 -13.17
N ASN A 38 6.82 -21.49 -13.39
CA ASN A 38 7.09 -22.78 -12.77
C ASN A 38 8.29 -23.42 -13.49
N PHE A 39 9.47 -22.81 -13.32
CA PHE A 39 10.67 -23.27 -14.03
C PHE A 39 11.22 -24.51 -13.34
N ASP A 40 11.31 -25.59 -14.12
CA ASP A 40 11.81 -26.90 -13.73
C ASP A 40 13.20 -26.75 -13.09
N VAL A 41 13.37 -27.38 -11.93
CA VAL A 41 14.56 -27.30 -11.07
C VAL A 41 15.78 -27.92 -11.76
N SER A 42 16.40 -27.17 -12.66
CA SER A 42 17.74 -27.49 -13.15
C SER A 42 18.60 -26.25 -13.23
N PHE A 43 19.44 -26.17 -12.21
CA PHE A 43 20.72 -25.48 -12.17
C PHE A 43 20.69 -23.94 -12.09
N ALA A 44 21.37 -23.47 -11.04
CA ALA A 44 21.97 -22.14 -10.86
C ALA A 44 21.02 -20.98 -10.47
N ASN A 45 20.94 -20.74 -9.16
CA ASN A 45 20.99 -19.41 -8.51
C ASN A 45 20.17 -18.26 -9.13
N ASN A 46 18.96 -18.49 -9.63
CA ASN A 46 18.08 -17.41 -10.08
C ASN A 46 16.88 -17.32 -9.14
N GLU A 47 16.70 -16.16 -8.51
CA GLU A 47 15.59 -15.86 -7.61
C GLU A 47 14.27 -16.23 -8.29
N ILE A 48 13.43 -17.00 -7.57
CA ILE A 48 12.09 -17.38 -8.02
C ILE A 48 11.34 -16.08 -8.35
N ASN A 49 11.07 -15.84 -9.64
CA ASN A 49 10.27 -14.70 -10.08
C ASN A 49 8.81 -14.99 -9.75
N LYS A 50 8.44 -14.72 -8.51
CA LYS A 50 7.07 -14.72 -8.03
C LYS A 50 6.37 -13.50 -8.66
N ASP A 51 5.39 -13.73 -9.53
CA ASP A 51 4.66 -12.65 -10.20
C ASP A 51 3.16 -12.96 -10.14
N PHE A 52 2.48 -12.32 -9.20
CA PHE A 52 1.03 -12.42 -9.00
C PHE A 52 0.38 -11.13 -9.45
N ARG A 53 -0.66 -11.19 -10.29
CA ARG A 53 -1.33 -10.01 -10.85
C ARG A 53 -2.80 -10.00 -10.48
N ILE A 54 -3.24 -8.92 -9.86
CA ILE A 54 -4.67 -8.63 -9.66
C ILE A 54 -5.20 -7.91 -10.89
N LYS A 55 -6.26 -8.46 -11.48
CA LYS A 55 -6.98 -7.87 -12.60
C LYS A 55 -8.38 -7.44 -12.19
N LEU A 56 -8.77 -6.25 -12.61
CA LEU A 56 -10.08 -5.66 -12.33
C LEU A 56 -10.70 -5.14 -13.63
N LYS A 57 -12.01 -4.89 -13.62
CA LYS A 57 -12.61 -4.11 -14.71
C LYS A 57 -12.19 -2.65 -14.54
N PRO A 58 -11.87 -1.92 -15.63
CA PRO A 58 -11.52 -0.50 -15.54
C PRO A 58 -12.60 0.35 -14.85
N ALA A 59 -13.87 -0.03 -14.98
CA ALA A 59 -14.99 0.62 -14.28
C ALA A 59 -14.93 0.50 -12.74
N ASP A 60 -14.22 -0.50 -12.22
CA ASP A 60 -14.04 -0.74 -10.79
C ASP A 60 -12.69 -0.24 -10.26
N PHE A 61 -11.79 0.27 -11.12
CA PHE A 61 -10.47 0.77 -10.69
C PHE A 61 -10.60 1.92 -9.69
N GLU A 62 -11.48 2.89 -9.95
CA GLU A 62 -11.69 4.02 -9.04
C GLU A 62 -12.20 3.57 -7.67
N ARG A 63 -13.09 2.57 -7.65
CA ARG A 63 -13.62 1.97 -6.42
C ARG A 63 -12.55 1.17 -5.68
N ALA A 64 -11.71 0.45 -6.41
CA ALA A 64 -10.62 -0.34 -5.86
C ALA A 64 -9.51 0.55 -5.29
N ASP A 65 -9.18 1.66 -5.96
CA ASP A 65 -8.22 2.67 -5.50
C ASP A 65 -8.72 3.35 -4.22
N THR A 66 -9.99 3.78 -4.23
CA THR A 66 -10.64 4.34 -3.03
C THR A 66 -10.63 3.34 -1.87
N LEU A 67 -10.97 2.08 -2.14
CA LEU A 67 -10.93 1.04 -1.11
C LEU A 67 -9.51 0.81 -0.59
N LEU A 68 -8.50 0.78 -1.47
CA LEU A 68 -7.10 0.67 -1.07
C LEU A 68 -6.67 1.85 -0.19
N LEU A 69 -7.06 3.08 -0.51
CA LEU A 69 -6.81 4.24 0.32
C LEU A 69 -7.47 4.09 1.69
N GLN A 70 -8.73 3.64 1.75
CA GLN A 70 -9.42 3.39 3.02
C GLN A 70 -8.79 2.26 3.84
N LEU A 71 -8.33 1.20 3.16
CA LEU A 71 -7.61 0.09 3.79
C LEU A 71 -6.23 0.51 4.25
N ALA A 72 -5.55 1.41 3.53
CA ALA A 72 -4.29 2.00 3.97
C ALA A 72 -4.54 2.93 5.17
N GLU A 73 -5.62 3.71 5.19
CA GLU A 73 -6.00 4.54 6.35
C GLU A 73 -6.40 3.72 7.58
N LYS A 74 -7.13 2.60 7.38
CA LYS A 74 -7.43 1.62 8.42
C LYS A 74 -6.21 0.82 8.84
N GLY A 75 -5.38 0.42 7.89
CA GLY A 75 -4.11 -0.26 8.10
C GLY A 75 -3.18 0.63 8.91
N LEU A 76 -3.10 1.92 8.61
CA LEU A 76 -2.46 2.96 9.42
C LEU A 76 -3.03 3.06 10.85
N ALA A 77 -4.26 2.61 11.10
CA ALA A 77 -4.84 2.51 12.43
C ALA A 77 -4.55 1.14 13.11
N ASP A 78 -4.17 0.15 12.31
CA ASP A 78 -3.80 -1.22 12.70
C ASP A 78 -2.27 -1.45 12.56
N ILE A 79 -1.49 -0.38 12.34
CA ILE A 79 -0.03 -0.50 12.37
C ILE A 79 0.33 -0.87 13.79
N ASP A 80 1.16 -1.91 13.89
CA ASP A 80 1.67 -2.41 15.15
C ASP A 80 2.11 -1.21 16.00
N PRO A 81 1.54 -1.00 17.20
CA PRO A 81 1.90 0.14 18.04
C PRO A 81 3.39 0.11 18.43
N GLY A 82 4.12 -0.97 18.15
CA GLY A 82 5.58 -1.07 18.22
C GLY A 82 6.34 -0.56 16.99
N TYR A 83 5.67 0.05 16.00
CA TYR A 83 6.37 0.72 14.89
C TYR A 83 7.15 1.92 15.44
N TYR A 84 8.42 2.00 15.07
CA TYR A 84 9.36 2.99 15.62
C TYR A 84 8.84 4.44 15.53
N ILE A 85 8.05 4.75 14.50
CA ILE A 85 7.49 6.08 14.27
C ILE A 85 6.40 6.47 15.29
N PHE A 86 5.77 5.51 15.99
CA PHE A 86 4.86 5.84 17.10
C PHE A 86 5.61 6.28 18.36
N ASP A 87 6.87 5.86 18.52
CA ASP A 87 7.77 6.28 19.60
C ASP A 87 8.38 7.66 19.33
N PHE A 88 8.22 8.19 18.12
CA PHE A 88 8.78 9.49 17.75
C PHE A 88 8.06 10.64 18.46
N SER A 89 8.86 11.62 18.84
CA SER A 89 8.38 12.87 19.42
C SER A 89 7.73 13.75 18.34
N ASP A 90 6.94 14.74 18.77
CA ASP A 90 6.23 15.62 17.83
C ASP A 90 7.21 16.39 16.91
N GLU A 91 8.42 16.66 17.40
CA GLU A 91 9.51 17.29 16.63
C GLU A 91 10.05 16.35 15.55
N GLU A 92 10.33 15.09 15.89
CA GLU A 92 10.80 14.07 14.94
C GLU A 92 9.77 13.78 13.84
N LEU A 93 8.48 13.72 14.21
CA LEU A 93 7.39 13.54 13.24
C LEU A 93 7.28 14.73 12.28
N LYS A 94 7.57 15.96 12.75
CA LYS A 94 7.63 17.14 11.87
C LYS A 94 8.84 17.05 10.95
N GLU A 95 9.99 16.61 11.43
CA GLU A 95 11.17 16.40 10.60
C GLU A 95 10.91 15.39 9.48
N ILE A 96 10.19 14.29 9.74
CA ILE A 96 9.78 13.33 8.70
C ILE A 96 8.91 13.99 7.63
N ILE A 97 8.00 14.87 8.03
CA ILE A 97 7.13 15.61 7.11
C ILE A 97 7.93 16.63 6.29
N GLU A 98 8.84 17.35 6.91
CA GLU A 98 9.73 18.32 6.23
C GLU A 98 10.69 17.62 5.27
N LYS A 99 11.19 16.44 5.67
CA LYS A 99 12.13 15.63 4.91
C LYS A 99 11.45 14.50 4.15
N GLN A 100 10.24 14.71 3.63
CA GLN A 100 9.50 13.69 2.87
C GLN A 100 10.29 13.07 1.69
N ASP A 101 11.34 13.72 1.20
CA ASP A 101 12.27 13.19 0.19
C ASP A 101 13.25 12.14 0.75
N GLU A 102 13.60 12.22 2.03
CA GLU A 102 14.47 11.27 2.74
C GLU A 102 13.71 10.10 3.37
N TRP A 103 12.39 10.26 3.57
CA TRP A 103 11.53 9.28 4.25
C TRP A 103 10.55 8.61 3.27
N GLY A 104 10.12 7.39 3.59
CA GLY A 104 9.15 6.66 2.78
C GLY A 104 7.77 7.33 2.81
N SER A 105 6.98 7.14 1.74
CA SER A 105 5.61 7.66 1.70
C SER A 105 4.73 7.14 2.84
N LEU A 106 5.02 5.93 3.34
CA LEU A 106 4.34 5.37 4.51
C LEU A 106 4.70 6.13 5.79
N ASP A 107 5.98 6.42 6.01
CA ASP A 107 6.48 7.16 7.17
C ASP A 107 5.91 8.58 7.21
N PHE A 108 5.85 9.24 6.06
CA PHE A 108 5.21 10.55 5.91
C PHE A 108 3.73 10.53 6.30
N LEU A 109 2.97 9.54 5.80
CA LEU A 109 1.54 9.40 6.09
C LEU A 109 1.29 9.09 7.57
N LEU A 110 2.13 8.23 8.17
CA LEU A 110 2.13 7.93 9.60
C LEU A 110 2.39 9.17 10.44
N ALA A 111 3.48 9.89 10.15
CA ALA A 111 3.89 11.04 10.93
C ALA A 111 2.81 12.14 10.93
N LYS A 112 2.23 12.39 9.76
CA LYS A 112 1.12 13.33 9.61
C LYS A 112 -0.13 12.88 10.39
N LYS A 113 -0.45 11.59 10.38
CA LYS A 113 -1.59 11.03 11.10
C LYS A 113 -1.40 11.13 12.61
N ILE A 114 -0.23 10.73 13.12
CA ILE A 114 0.10 10.77 14.55
C ILE A 114 0.06 12.20 15.09
N LEU A 115 0.65 13.16 14.38
CA LEU A 115 0.60 14.58 14.78
C LEU A 115 -0.83 15.10 14.82
N LYS A 116 -1.66 14.72 13.84
CA LYS A 116 -3.08 15.09 13.83
C LYS A 116 -3.87 14.47 14.99
N GLU A 117 -3.61 13.21 15.34
CA GLU A 117 -4.22 12.56 16.51
C GLU A 117 -3.77 13.18 17.83
N ARG A 118 -2.51 13.63 17.92
CA ARG A 118 -1.98 14.37 19.07
C ARG A 118 -2.46 15.83 19.14
N GLY A 119 -3.27 16.28 18.18
CA GLY A 119 -3.79 17.65 18.11
C GLY A 119 -2.76 18.69 17.67
N VAL A 120 -1.66 18.25 17.06
CA VAL A 120 -0.62 19.10 16.49
C VAL A 120 -0.97 19.37 15.02
N GLU A 121 -1.48 20.56 14.74
CA GLU A 121 -1.80 20.98 13.39
C GLU A 121 -0.50 21.29 12.63
N VAL A 122 -0.11 20.39 11.72
CA VAL A 122 1.03 20.63 10.83
C VAL A 122 0.54 21.46 9.66
N GLU A 123 0.55 22.78 9.82
CA GLU A 123 0.35 23.70 8.71
C GLU A 123 1.49 23.47 7.73
N ARG A 124 1.19 22.79 6.61
CA ARG A 124 2.04 22.82 5.43
C ARG A 124 2.16 24.29 5.06
N ARG A 125 3.31 24.91 5.36
CA ARG A 125 3.65 26.23 4.83
C ARG A 125 3.78 26.06 3.32
N VAL A 126 2.67 26.24 2.61
CA VAL A 126 2.69 26.39 1.17
C VAL A 126 3.43 27.70 0.93
N VAL A 127 4.70 27.60 0.55
CA VAL A 127 5.38 28.73 -0.07
C VAL A 127 4.86 28.74 -1.50
N GLU A 128 3.83 29.55 -1.73
CA GLU A 128 3.44 29.97 -3.07
C GLU A 128 4.56 30.86 -3.61
N ASP A 129 5.08 30.51 -4.80
CA ASP A 129 5.89 31.41 -5.65
C ASP A 129 5.06 31.79 -6.87
#